data_AF-E2AN27-F1
#
_entry.id   AF-E2AN27-F1
#
_cell.length_a   1.000
_cell.length_b   1.000
_cell.length_c   1.000
_cell.angle_alpha   90.00
_cell.angle_beta   90.00
_cell.angle_gamma   90.00
#
_symmetry.space_group_name_H-M   'P 1'
#
loop_
_entity.id
_entity.type
_entity.pdbx_description
1 polymer ?
#
loop_
_entity_poly.entity_id
_entity_poly.type
_entity_poly.pdbx_seq_one_letter_code
_entity_poly.pdbx_strand_id
1 'polypeptide(L)' 'LELRQYLNQTVISRSENPIEYWDKLKVAYPTLYSCALKYLSIVITSVPSERLFSKAGAIKAERRSRLSGDRFN' A
#
# COMPACT_ATOMS: atom_id res chain seq x y z
N LEU A 1 8.87 -5.85 -26.80
CA LEU A 1 10.11 -6.58 -26.45
C LEU A 1 10.34 -6.60 -24.94
N GLU A 2 10.13 -5.45 -24.28
CA GLU A 2 10.32 -5.22 -22.83
C GLU A 2 9.73 -6.32 -21.94
N LEU A 3 8.46 -6.73 -22.16
CA LEU A 3 7.81 -7.77 -21.35
C LEU A 3 8.52 -9.13 -21.41
N ARG A 4 8.96 -9.56 -22.60
CA ARG A 4 9.66 -10.84 -22.76
C ARG A 4 11.05 -10.81 -22.12
N GLN A 5 11.72 -9.65 -22.16
CA GLN A 5 13.01 -9.46 -21.50
C GLN A 5 12.86 -9.48 -19.98
N TYR A 6 11.85 -8.78 -19.44
CA TYR A 6 11.51 -8.81 -18.02
C TYR A 6 11.15 -10.22 -17.52
N LEU A 7 10.33 -10.98 -18.27
CA LEU A 7 9.95 -12.35 -17.89
C LEU A 7 11.12 -13.34 -17.89
N ASN A 8 12.19 -13.04 -18.63
CA ASN A 8 13.43 -13.83 -18.64
C ASN A 8 14.44 -13.38 -17.57
N GLN A 9 14.19 -12.28 -16.85
CA GLN A 9 15.04 -11.86 -15.75
C GLN A 9 14.75 -12.65 -14.47
N THR A 10 15.75 -12.72 -13.61
CA THR A 10 15.60 -13.30 -12.28
C THR A 10 14.71 -12.44 -11.40
N VAL A 11 13.83 -13.09 -10.63
CA VAL A 11 12.95 -12.42 -9.68
C VAL A 11 13.79 -11.79 -8.55
N ILE A 12 13.43 -10.57 -8.16
CA ILE A 12 14.07 -9.86 -7.06
C ILE A 12 13.93 -10.58 -5.73
N SER A 13 14.85 -10.33 -4.80
CA SER A 13 14.74 -10.90 -3.46
C SER A 13 13.49 -10.37 -2.75
N ARG A 14 12.86 -11.21 -1.93
CA ARG A 14 11.64 -10.87 -1.18
C ARG A 14 11.88 -9.78 -0.12
N SER A 15 13.14 -9.53 0.22
CA SER A 15 13.58 -8.47 1.14
C SER A 15 13.79 -7.12 0.46
N GLU A 16 13.77 -7.05 -0.87
CA GLU A 16 14.00 -5.81 -1.62
C GLU A 16 12.71 -5.03 -1.85
N ASN A 17 12.84 -3.71 -1.92
CA ASN A 17 11.72 -2.82 -2.22
C ASN A 17 11.36 -2.90 -3.71
N PRO A 18 10.15 -3.34 -4.07
CA PRO A 18 9.76 -3.47 -5.48
C PRO A 18 9.73 -2.11 -6.18
N ILE A 19 9.36 -1.04 -5.47
CA ILE A 19 9.33 0.32 -6.05
C ILE A 19 10.73 0.78 -6.47
N GLU A 20 11.75 0.56 -5.64
CA GLU A 20 13.13 0.93 -5.94
C GLU A 20 13.73 0.09 -7.08
N TYR A 21 13.35 -1.18 -7.15
CA TYR A 21 13.73 -2.03 -8.28
C TYR A 21 13.14 -1.51 -9.60
N TRP A 22 11.85 -1.15 -9.61
CA TRP A 22 11.20 -0.59 -10.79
C TRP A 22 11.78 0.77 -11.19
N ASP A 23 12.20 1.60 -10.24
CA ASP A 23 12.87 2.88 -10.54
C ASP A 23 14.17 2.69 -11.33
N LYS A 24 14.99 1.69 -10.95
CA LYS A 24 16.20 1.31 -11.71
C LYS A 24 15.89 0.82 -13.12
N LEU A 25 14.75 0.14 -13.29
CA LEU A 25 14.29 -0.38 -14.58
C LEU A 25 13.61 0.68 -15.46
N LYS A 26 13.34 1.89 -14.96
CA LYS A 26 12.65 2.96 -15.69
C LYS A 26 13.33 3.33 -17.00
N VAL A 27 14.66 3.33 -17.03
CA VAL A 27 15.45 3.65 -18.23
C VAL A 27 15.42 2.51 -19.25
N ALA A 28 15.43 1.26 -18.77
CA ALA A 28 15.43 0.08 -19.63
C ALA A 28 14.02 -0.29 -20.15
N TYR A 29 12.99 -0.06 -19.34
CA TYR A 29 11.61 -0.48 -19.60
C TYR A 29 10.57 0.61 -19.29
N PRO A 30 10.57 1.76 -19.99
CA PRO A 30 9.70 2.90 -19.67
C PRO A 30 8.20 2.59 -19.78
N THR A 31 7.80 1.74 -20.73
CA THR A 31 6.40 1.36 -20.94
C THR A 31 5.94 0.41 -19.83
N LEU A 32 6.78 -0.56 -19.48
CA LEU A 32 6.49 -1.55 -18.46
C LEU A 32 6.50 -0.93 -17.06
N TYR A 33 7.42 0.01 -16.81
CA TYR A 33 7.50 0.80 -15.58
C TYR A 33 6.18 1.53 -15.27
N SER A 34 5.58 2.17 -16.27
CA SER A 34 4.33 2.91 -16.09
C SER A 34 3.17 1.98 -15.70
N CYS A 35 3.10 0.78 -16.30
CA CYS A 35 2.14 -0.25 -15.91
C CYS A 35 2.44 -0.79 -14.50
N ALA A 36 3.69 -1.16 -14.23
CA ALA A 36 4.11 -1.75 -12.95
C ALA A 36 3.84 -0.82 -11.78
N LEU A 37 4.14 0.48 -11.90
CA LEU A 37 3.80 1.47 -10.87
C LEU A 37 2.31 1.56 -10.60
N LYS A 38 1.48 1.53 -11.65
CA LYS A 38 0.03 1.59 -11.50
C LYS A 38 -0.49 0.41 -10.67
N TYR A 39 -0.02 -0.80 -10.96
CA TYR A 39 -0.42 -2.00 -10.22
C TYR A 39 0.23 -2.10 -8.83
N LEU A 40 1.52 -1.78 -8.69
CA LEU A 40 2.20 -1.78 -7.39
C LEU A 40 1.63 -0.74 -6.43
N SER A 41 1.23 0.42 -6.93
CA SER A 41 0.59 1.47 -6.11
C SER A 41 -0.79 1.03 -5.59
N ILE A 42 -1.52 0.22 -6.37
CA ILE A 42 -2.85 -0.30 -6.00
C ILE A 42 -2.73 -1.42 -4.96
N VAL A 43 -1.71 -2.28 -5.07
CA VAL A 43 -1.59 -3.50 -4.22
C VAL A 43 -1.14 -3.20 -2.79
N ILE A 44 -0.65 -2.00 -2.48
CA ILE A 44 -0.13 -1.67 -1.14
C ILE A 44 -1.20 -1.00 -0.24
N THR A 45 -2.31 -0.47 -0.78
CA THR A 45 -3.15 0.47 -0.02
C THR A 45 -4.48 -0.05 0.54
N SER A 46 -4.70 -1.36 0.75
CA SER A 46 -5.79 -1.76 1.66
C SER A 46 -5.42 -1.50 3.13
N VAL A 47 -4.20 -1.90 3.51
CA VAL A 47 -3.73 -1.92 4.90
C VAL A 47 -3.58 -0.53 5.55
N PRO A 48 -3.10 0.54 4.86
CA PRO A 48 -3.10 1.90 5.42
C PRO A 48 -4.51 2.48 5.58
N SER A 49 -5.40 2.17 4.63
CA SER A 49 -6.79 2.63 4.62
C SER A 49 -7.57 2.00 5.78
N GLU A 50 -7.37 0.70 6.02
CA GLU A 50 -7.89 -0.01 7.18
C GLU A 50 -7.29 0.54 8.48
N ARG A 51 -5.97 0.79 8.55
CA ARG A 51 -5.34 1.34 9.76
C ARG A 51 -5.83 2.76 10.09
N LEU A 52 -6.04 3.60 9.07
CA LEU A 52 -6.64 4.93 9.23
C LEU A 52 -8.11 4.82 9.68
N PHE A 53 -8.86 3.89 9.11
CA PHE A 53 -10.26 3.63 9.46
C PHE A 53 -10.41 3.05 10.88
N SER A 54 -9.55 2.12 11.29
CA SER A 54 -9.52 1.58 12.66
C SER A 54 -9.18 2.65 13.69
N LYS A 55 -8.24 3.56 13.39
CA LYS A 55 -7.91 4.68 14.29
C LYS A 55 -9.07 5.68 14.39
N ALA A 56 -9.75 5.97 13.29
CA ALA A 56 -10.95 6.83 13.31
C ALA A 56 -12.12 6.16 14.06
N GLY A 57 -12.28 4.84 13.92
CA GLY A 57 -13.27 4.04 14.66
C GLY A 57 -13.03 4.07 16.18
N ALA A 58 -11.78 3.91 16.61
CA ALA A 58 -11.41 3.97 18.03
C ALA A 58 -11.70 5.35 18.66
N ILE A 59 -11.37 6.46 17.98
CA ILE A 59 -11.64 7.82 18.46
C ILE A 59 -13.16 8.08 18.57
N LYS A 60 -13.96 7.54 17.63
CA LYS A 60 -15.42 7.69 17.65
C LYS A 60 -16.08 6.80 18.72
N ALA A 61 -15.55 5.61 18.98
CA ALA A 61 -16.01 4.72 20.04
C ALA A 61 -15.68 5.27 21.44
N GLU A 62 -14.46 5.80 21.64
CA GLU A 62 -14.04 6.43 22.90
C GLU A 62 -14.86 7.69 23.23
N ARG A 63 -15.26 8.48 22.22
CA ARG A 63 -16.18 9.60 22.44
C ARG A 63 -17.59 9.17 22.86
N ARG A 64 -18.05 7.97 22.50
CA ARG A 64 -19.37 7.47 22.94
C ARG A 64 -19.33 6.72 24.27
N SER A 65 -18.24 6.02 24.58
CA SER A 65 -18.10 5.32 25.87
C SER A 65 -17.98 6.27 27.06
N ARG A 66 -17.63 7.53 26.84
CA ARG A 66 -17.59 8.59 27.87
C ARG A 66 -18.94 9.28 28.14
N LEU A 67 -20.01 8.90 27.44
CA LEU A 67 -21.36 9.46 27.63
C LEU A 67 -22.33 8.52 28.37
N SER A 68 -21.86 7.39 28.88
CA SER A 68 -22.66 6.52 29.77
C SER A 68 -21.97 6.42 31.12
N GLY A 69 -22.29 7.36 32.01
CA GLY A 69 -21.77 7.31 33.37
C GLY A 69 -21.86 8.58 34.21
N ASP A 70 -22.63 9.61 33.84
CA ASP A 70 -23.01 10.63 34.83
C ASP A 70 -24.42 10.36 35.34
N ARG A 71 -24.39 9.79 36.53
CA ARG A 71 -25.47 9.45 37.45
C ARG A 71 -26.24 10.73 37.81
N PHE A 72 -27.40 10.96 37.21
CA PHE A 72 -28.38 11.90 37.77
C PHE A 72 -29.35 11.12 38.66
N ASN A 73 -29.40 11.54 39.93
CA ASN A 73 -30.34 11.06 40.96
C ASN A 73 -31.80 11.23 40.53
#